data_AF-A0A8J6UIZ1-F1
#
_entry.id   AF-A0A8J6UIZ1-F1
#
_cell.length_a   1.000
_cell.length_b   1.000
_cell.length_c   1.000
_cell.angle_alpha   90.00
_cell.angle_beta   90.00
_cell.angle_gamma   90.00
#
_symmetry.space_group_name_H-M   'P 1'
#
loop_
_entity.id
_entity.type
_entity.pdbx_description
1 polymer ?
#
loop_
_entity_poly.entity_id
_entity_poly.type
_entity_poly.pdbx_seq_one_letter_code
_entity_poly.pdbx_strand_id
1 'polypeptide(L)'
;MTDFRIKKEDYELMLRPWLEAGITYNLMLGDVAGQRELDDFEDKLKTLPDRKLNKVSELVVRAFLPSEDTANVIELVREQGEDCISIAEQLGHIVKCWPHWSWDLLSQNTRSLLSPCELLKAYYQIREQLDQYTSDVDITRPILAKLRWMTEYHLLTTNMVWWDHQPVTEGVTNHNIHAHDYFASDTPGIQRHILLIARKLSLGEDPLDDTKQPLLSNKGLTQWGKVLQTLVHRFYAHTRQTFDDTFDDLVPDEYHELEYCDAKTIKRLSAALNKRERELRNFMKPAEKYFANSIQQDVRNQLERDIKEKTILAHYAMFYLSLLKHSAWTKQLIEFRDEFIGIYGKNNIEQRWLFDINSCDSSMRHKKDILCASEPVGIPFSLYCPNITPCPIELLSDYFNYSQNTSNIESHEFSNRYFNCAMILPTTIKLDMSDWLNPSVILSRQKYSDSKVRVRQYVSLIARDEILLPDKIGVAANLVAQSSTFAKVVENHSMIRSNLVNLMIGISYHWYKLSEETASIAKFHKRLSKYRIPELDERTLRRRIGDAEEWLAQWPNVELFRKRLRDVHS
;
A
#
# COMPACT_ATOMS: atom_id res chain seq x y z
N MET A 1 -19.31 4.80 32.47
CA MET A 1 -19.53 5.79 31.39
C MET A 1 -19.31 7.16 32.00
N THR A 2 -18.32 7.91 31.54
CA THR A 2 -18.06 9.28 31.97
C THR A 2 -18.97 10.22 31.18
N ASP A 3 -19.79 11.01 31.87
CA ASP A 3 -20.62 12.04 31.27
C ASP A 3 -19.76 12.99 30.45
N PHE A 4 -19.99 13.03 29.14
CA PHE A 4 -19.32 13.92 28.22
C PHE A 4 -20.31 14.97 27.75
N ARG A 5 -19.86 16.22 27.72
CA ARG A 5 -20.67 17.40 27.46
C ARG A 5 -20.08 18.17 26.27
N ILE A 6 -20.89 18.42 25.25
CA ILE A 6 -20.48 19.18 24.06
C ILE A 6 -20.86 20.65 24.22
N LYS A 7 -19.87 21.54 24.13
CA LYS A 7 -20.11 22.98 24.14
C LYS A 7 -20.80 23.44 22.87
N LYS A 8 -21.65 24.46 22.99
CA LYS A 8 -22.35 25.09 21.85
C LYS A 8 -21.42 25.68 20.78
N GLU A 9 -20.21 26.08 21.13
CA GLU A 9 -19.24 26.59 20.15
C GLU A 9 -18.61 25.48 19.29
N ASP A 10 -18.60 24.24 19.79
CA ASP A 10 -17.92 23.10 19.17
C ASP A 10 -18.90 22.07 18.57
N TYR A 11 -20.22 22.28 18.68
CA TYR A 11 -21.20 21.25 18.31
C TYR A 11 -21.08 20.83 16.84
N GLU A 12 -20.84 21.78 15.92
CA GLU A 12 -20.71 21.43 14.50
C GLU A 12 -19.47 20.60 14.24
N LEU A 13 -18.37 20.96 14.88
CA LEU A 13 -17.10 20.26 14.76
C LEU A 13 -17.21 18.83 15.29
N MET A 14 -17.92 18.63 16.40
CA MET A 14 -18.02 17.34 17.07
C MET A 14 -19.11 16.42 16.51
N LEU A 15 -20.31 16.95 16.22
CA LEU A 15 -21.46 16.14 15.80
C LEU A 15 -21.45 15.84 14.30
N ARG A 16 -20.89 16.73 13.46
CA ARG A 16 -20.85 16.51 12.01
C ARG A 16 -20.15 15.19 11.65
N PRO A 17 -18.95 14.87 12.17
CA PRO A 17 -18.29 13.59 11.86
C PRO A 17 -19.10 12.38 12.34
N TRP A 18 -19.77 12.49 13.48
CA TRP A 18 -20.59 11.41 14.04
C TRP A 18 -21.81 11.11 13.18
N LEU A 19 -22.54 12.16 12.78
CA LEU A 19 -23.68 12.02 11.87
C LEU A 19 -23.25 11.56 10.47
N GLU A 20 -22.10 12.04 9.96
CA GLU A 20 -21.54 11.52 8.70
C GLU A 20 -21.16 10.04 8.79
N ALA A 21 -20.63 9.58 9.91
CA ALA A 21 -20.37 8.15 10.15
C ALA A 21 -21.68 7.34 10.15
N GLY A 22 -22.73 7.84 10.79
CA GLY A 22 -24.06 7.21 10.78
C GLY A 22 -24.71 7.15 9.40
N ILE A 23 -24.59 8.23 8.60
CA ILE A 23 -25.04 8.23 7.22
C ILE A 23 -24.23 7.23 6.39
N THR A 24 -22.91 7.24 6.52
CA THR A 24 -22.00 6.34 5.80
C THR A 24 -22.30 4.88 6.11
N TYR A 25 -22.54 4.57 7.39
CA TYR A 25 -22.97 3.25 7.84
C TYR A 25 -24.24 2.80 7.10
N ASN A 26 -25.30 3.61 7.09
CA ASN A 26 -26.55 3.23 6.42
C ASN A 26 -26.42 3.10 4.89
N LEU A 27 -25.61 3.97 4.27
CA LEU A 27 -25.34 3.86 2.82
C LEU A 27 -24.62 2.57 2.45
N MET A 28 -23.66 2.15 3.29
CA MET A 28 -22.87 0.93 3.07
C MET A 28 -23.65 -0.34 3.41
N LEU A 29 -24.48 -0.29 4.45
CA LEU A 29 -25.33 -1.40 4.86
C LEU A 29 -26.38 -1.72 3.79
N GLY A 30 -26.94 -0.71 3.12
CA GLY A 30 -27.94 -0.88 2.06
C GLY A 30 -29.37 -0.70 2.55
N ASP A 31 -30.32 -1.18 1.76
CA ASP A 31 -31.76 -1.02 2.03
C ASP A 31 -32.33 -2.13 2.93
N VAL A 32 -33.62 -2.03 3.23
CA VAL A 32 -34.36 -3.00 4.06
C VAL A 32 -34.29 -4.42 3.50
N ALA A 33 -34.27 -4.59 2.18
CA ALA A 33 -34.22 -5.92 1.57
C ALA A 33 -32.90 -6.64 1.87
N GLY A 34 -31.78 -5.91 1.83
CA GLY A 34 -30.47 -6.44 2.23
C GLY A 34 -30.36 -6.73 3.73
N GLN A 35 -31.06 -5.99 4.59
CA GLN A 35 -31.03 -6.21 6.04
C GLN A 35 -31.83 -7.45 6.49
N ARG A 36 -32.88 -7.85 5.76
CA ARG A 36 -33.64 -9.06 6.06
C ARG A 36 -32.76 -10.31 6.07
N GLU A 37 -31.76 -10.37 5.19
CA GLU A 37 -30.82 -11.49 5.17
C GLU A 37 -29.99 -11.59 6.46
N LEU A 38 -29.61 -10.45 7.04
CA LEU A 38 -28.90 -10.39 8.31
C LEU A 38 -29.80 -10.82 9.48
N ASP A 39 -31.06 -10.38 9.47
CA ASP A 39 -32.08 -10.81 10.46
C ASP A 39 -32.30 -12.33 10.40
N ASP A 40 -32.52 -12.87 9.19
CA ASP A 40 -32.71 -14.31 8.97
C ASP A 40 -31.50 -15.12 9.45
N PHE A 41 -30.28 -14.61 9.23
CA PHE A 41 -29.05 -15.26 9.68
C PHE A 41 -28.92 -15.24 11.21
N GLU A 42 -29.20 -14.11 11.86
CA GLU A 42 -29.21 -14.00 13.32
C GLU A 42 -30.26 -14.92 13.95
N ASP A 43 -31.45 -15.01 13.37
CA ASP A 43 -32.51 -15.89 13.86
C ASP A 43 -32.13 -17.37 13.72
N LYS A 44 -31.46 -17.76 12.63
CA LYS A 44 -30.90 -19.11 12.51
C LYS A 44 -29.82 -19.40 13.54
N LEU A 45 -28.92 -18.47 13.83
CA LEU A 45 -27.93 -18.65 14.90
C LEU A 45 -28.63 -18.95 16.24
N LYS A 46 -29.71 -18.23 16.57
CA LYS A 46 -30.47 -18.43 17.83
C LYS A 46 -31.14 -19.80 17.93
N THR A 47 -31.31 -20.54 16.83
CA THR A 47 -31.86 -21.91 16.85
C THR A 47 -30.86 -22.97 17.29
N LEU A 48 -29.56 -22.64 17.33
CA LEU A 48 -28.52 -23.59 17.72
C LEU A 48 -28.51 -23.83 19.23
N PRO A 49 -28.20 -25.06 19.69
CA PRO A 49 -27.96 -25.32 21.11
C PRO A 49 -26.77 -24.50 21.65
N ASP A 50 -26.85 -24.00 22.88
CA ASP A 50 -25.87 -23.08 23.51
C ASP A 50 -24.40 -23.46 23.30
N ARG A 51 -24.06 -24.74 23.44
CA ARG A 51 -22.68 -25.23 23.27
C ARG A 51 -22.17 -25.09 21.83
N LYS A 52 -23.04 -25.28 20.84
CA LYS A 52 -22.72 -25.07 19.41
C LYS A 52 -22.74 -23.58 19.08
N LEU A 53 -23.73 -22.84 19.61
CA LEU A 53 -23.88 -21.40 19.41
C LEU A 53 -22.58 -20.67 19.75
N ASN A 54 -22.00 -20.90 20.93
CA ASN A 54 -20.76 -20.21 21.32
C ASN A 54 -19.59 -20.44 20.34
N LYS A 55 -19.40 -21.69 19.88
CA LYS A 55 -18.34 -22.03 18.92
C LYS A 55 -18.60 -21.41 17.55
N VAL A 56 -19.83 -21.50 17.06
CA VAL A 56 -20.22 -20.94 15.76
C VAL A 56 -20.13 -19.41 15.80
N SER A 57 -20.55 -18.75 16.87
CA SER A 57 -20.43 -17.30 17.03
C SER A 57 -18.96 -16.83 17.01
N GLU A 58 -18.05 -17.57 17.64
CA GLU A 58 -16.61 -17.28 17.56
C GLU A 58 -16.09 -17.37 16.11
N LEU A 59 -16.50 -18.42 15.38
CA LEU A 59 -16.15 -18.58 13.97
C LEU A 59 -16.78 -17.48 13.09
N VAL A 60 -18.01 -17.06 13.36
CA VAL A 60 -18.65 -15.93 12.66
C VAL A 60 -17.82 -14.67 12.83
N VAL A 61 -17.37 -14.34 14.05
CA VAL A 61 -16.51 -13.17 14.28
C VAL A 61 -15.18 -13.31 13.53
N ARG A 62 -14.56 -14.50 13.57
CA ARG A 62 -13.28 -14.77 12.87
C ARG A 62 -13.41 -14.62 11.36
N ALA A 63 -14.56 -14.92 10.77
CA ALA A 63 -14.76 -14.84 9.32
C ALA A 63 -14.59 -13.41 8.76
N PHE A 64 -14.71 -12.38 9.61
CA PHE A 64 -14.53 -10.96 9.26
C PHE A 64 -13.15 -10.39 9.65
N LEU A 65 -12.23 -11.21 10.18
CA LEU A 65 -10.88 -10.75 10.54
C LEU A 65 -9.97 -10.72 9.30
N PRO A 66 -9.24 -9.63 9.02
CA PRO A 66 -8.38 -9.53 7.84
C PRO A 66 -7.25 -10.57 7.77
N SER A 67 -6.86 -11.12 8.92
CA SER A 67 -5.81 -12.11 9.10
C SER A 67 -6.29 -13.55 8.91
N GLU A 68 -7.60 -13.78 8.87
CA GLU A 68 -8.20 -15.12 8.77
C GLU A 68 -8.53 -15.47 7.32
N ASP A 69 -8.48 -16.77 7.01
CA ASP A 69 -8.98 -17.28 5.73
C ASP A 69 -10.48 -17.53 5.87
N THR A 70 -11.28 -16.59 5.36
CA THR A 70 -12.75 -16.67 5.40
C THR A 70 -13.29 -18.00 4.87
N ALA A 71 -12.71 -18.55 3.80
CA ALA A 71 -13.20 -19.80 3.23
C ALA A 71 -12.96 -20.97 4.20
N ASN A 72 -11.77 -21.04 4.80
CA ASN A 72 -11.47 -22.04 5.83
C ASN A 72 -12.37 -21.88 7.06
N VAL A 73 -12.60 -20.65 7.52
CA VAL A 73 -13.52 -20.39 8.64
C VAL A 73 -14.94 -20.86 8.32
N ILE A 74 -15.43 -20.63 7.10
CA ILE A 74 -16.72 -21.14 6.64
C ILE A 74 -16.77 -22.67 6.66
N GLU A 75 -15.71 -23.36 6.22
CA GLU A 75 -15.64 -24.83 6.32
C GLU A 75 -15.67 -25.30 7.78
N LEU A 76 -14.93 -24.64 8.68
CA LEU A 76 -14.97 -24.96 10.12
C LEU A 76 -16.37 -24.80 10.72
N VAL A 77 -17.20 -23.87 10.21
CA VAL A 77 -18.62 -23.76 10.58
C VAL A 77 -19.41 -24.97 10.08
N ARG A 78 -19.21 -25.40 8.82
CA ARG A 78 -19.87 -26.61 8.28
C ARG A 78 -19.54 -27.86 9.08
N GLU A 79 -18.30 -27.99 9.53
CA GLU A 79 -17.83 -29.12 10.32
C GLU A 79 -18.49 -29.20 11.72
N GLN A 80 -19.21 -28.17 12.17
CA GLN A 80 -19.96 -28.21 13.45
C GLN A 80 -21.27 -29.05 13.37
N GLY A 81 -21.66 -29.51 12.17
CA GLY A 81 -22.76 -30.45 11.95
C GLY A 81 -23.75 -30.03 10.87
N GLU A 82 -24.70 -30.91 10.54
CA GLU A 82 -25.69 -30.69 9.46
C GLU A 82 -26.49 -29.39 9.62
N ASP A 83 -26.92 -29.08 10.84
CA ASP A 83 -27.65 -27.83 11.15
C ASP A 83 -26.87 -26.56 10.79
N CYS A 84 -25.53 -26.65 10.73
CA CYS A 84 -24.62 -25.52 10.48
C CYS A 84 -24.29 -25.33 8.98
N ILE A 85 -24.67 -26.25 8.10
CA ILE A 85 -24.38 -26.13 6.65
C ILE A 85 -25.03 -24.88 6.08
N SER A 86 -26.32 -24.67 6.35
CA SER A 86 -27.06 -23.49 5.87
C SER A 86 -26.55 -22.18 6.48
N ILE A 87 -26.05 -22.22 7.72
CA ILE A 87 -25.43 -21.07 8.40
C ILE A 87 -24.10 -20.73 7.72
N ALA A 88 -23.28 -21.73 7.41
CA ALA A 88 -22.01 -21.51 6.71
C ALA A 88 -22.20 -20.93 5.30
N GLU A 89 -23.20 -21.42 4.55
CA GLU A 89 -23.55 -20.88 3.22
C GLU A 89 -23.98 -19.41 3.29
N GLN A 90 -24.85 -19.07 4.23
CA GLN A 90 -25.27 -17.69 4.45
C GLN A 90 -24.14 -16.80 4.93
N LEU A 91 -23.31 -17.25 5.87
CA LEU A 91 -22.11 -16.53 6.32
C LEU A 91 -21.20 -16.23 5.12
N GLY A 92 -21.01 -17.19 4.22
CA GLY A 92 -20.24 -16.99 3.00
C GLY A 92 -20.82 -15.95 2.05
N HIS A 93 -22.13 -15.77 2.00
CA HIS A 93 -22.77 -14.68 1.25
C HIS A 93 -22.62 -13.33 1.98
N ILE A 94 -22.89 -13.29 3.28
CA ILE A 94 -22.78 -12.09 4.11
C ILE A 94 -21.37 -11.51 4.06
N VAL A 95 -20.33 -12.34 4.25
CA VAL A 95 -18.93 -11.86 4.19
C VAL A 95 -18.57 -11.34 2.80
N LYS A 96 -19.12 -11.90 1.72
CA LYS A 96 -18.93 -11.32 0.36
C LYS A 96 -19.61 -9.97 0.20
N CYS A 97 -20.74 -9.74 0.86
CA CYS A 97 -21.48 -8.49 0.84
C CYS A 97 -20.81 -7.40 1.70
N TRP A 98 -20.29 -7.74 2.88
CA TRP A 98 -19.63 -6.82 3.82
C TRP A 98 -18.29 -7.37 4.35
N PRO A 99 -17.29 -7.58 3.47
CA PRO A 99 -16.05 -8.29 3.84
C PRO A 99 -15.21 -7.59 4.91
N HIS A 100 -15.40 -6.28 5.09
CA HIS A 100 -14.50 -5.44 5.90
C HIS A 100 -15.14 -4.90 7.16
N TRP A 101 -16.35 -5.34 7.49
CA TRP A 101 -17.05 -4.91 8.68
C TRP A 101 -17.03 -6.00 9.72
N SER A 102 -16.87 -5.61 10.99
CA SER A 102 -17.02 -6.56 12.07
C SER A 102 -18.46 -7.05 12.14
N TRP A 103 -18.64 -8.27 12.67
CA TRP A 103 -19.97 -8.79 12.96
C TRP A 103 -20.76 -7.88 13.91
N ASP A 104 -20.08 -7.21 14.86
CA ASP A 104 -20.72 -6.23 15.76
C ASP A 104 -21.45 -5.12 15.00
N LEU A 105 -20.87 -4.61 13.91
CA LEU A 105 -21.48 -3.59 13.07
C LEU A 105 -22.68 -4.11 12.28
N LEU A 106 -22.73 -5.41 11.97
CA LEU A 106 -23.81 -6.04 11.20
C LEU A 106 -24.93 -6.59 12.08
N SER A 107 -24.69 -6.72 13.38
CA SER A 107 -25.68 -7.24 14.34
C SER A 107 -26.94 -6.39 14.41
N GLN A 108 -28.08 -7.04 14.72
CA GLN A 108 -29.38 -6.39 14.89
C GLN A 108 -29.30 -5.27 15.92
N ASN A 109 -28.57 -5.47 17.03
CA ASN A 109 -28.39 -4.46 18.06
C ASN A 109 -27.80 -3.16 17.49
N THR A 110 -26.73 -3.24 16.69
CA THR A 110 -26.12 -2.06 16.06
C THR A 110 -27.01 -1.50 14.95
N ARG A 111 -27.62 -2.35 14.11
CA ARG A 111 -28.49 -1.92 13.01
C ARG A 111 -29.72 -1.16 13.50
N SER A 112 -30.38 -1.65 14.55
CA SER A 112 -31.52 -0.98 15.16
C SER A 112 -31.13 0.34 15.80
N LEU A 113 -30.01 0.36 16.54
CA LEU A 113 -29.51 1.57 17.20
C LEU A 113 -29.12 2.68 16.22
N LEU A 114 -28.53 2.32 15.08
CA LEU A 114 -28.04 3.25 14.06
C LEU A 114 -28.98 3.38 12.86
N SER A 115 -30.24 2.96 13.00
CA SER A 115 -31.20 3.04 11.90
C SER A 115 -31.42 4.49 11.47
N PRO A 116 -31.82 4.75 10.20
CA PRO A 116 -32.04 6.12 9.72
C PRO A 116 -33.05 6.90 10.58
N CYS A 117 -34.10 6.24 11.08
CA CYS A 117 -35.08 6.84 11.96
C CYS A 117 -34.47 7.28 13.30
N GLU A 118 -33.68 6.40 13.93
CA GLU A 118 -33.04 6.73 15.20
C GLU A 118 -31.98 7.84 15.04
N LEU A 119 -31.27 7.88 13.92
CA LEU A 119 -30.38 8.99 13.56
C LEU A 119 -31.15 10.32 13.43
N LEU A 120 -32.30 10.32 12.76
CA LEU A 120 -33.13 11.50 12.58
C LEU A 120 -33.71 12.01 13.90
N LYS A 121 -34.24 11.10 14.73
CA LYS A 121 -34.73 11.43 16.09
C LYS A 121 -33.62 12.03 16.94
N ALA A 122 -32.44 11.40 16.94
CA ALA A 122 -31.30 11.89 17.71
C ALA A 122 -30.89 13.30 17.27
N TYR A 123 -30.90 13.57 15.96
CA TYR A 123 -30.62 14.90 15.41
C TYR A 123 -31.62 15.95 15.91
N TYR A 124 -32.94 15.73 15.79
CA TYR A 124 -33.93 16.72 16.20
C TYR A 124 -33.94 16.96 17.71
N GLN A 125 -33.78 15.90 18.49
CA GLN A 125 -33.67 16.06 19.93
C GLN A 125 -32.41 16.86 20.35
N ILE A 126 -31.31 16.80 19.58
CA ILE A 126 -30.16 17.68 19.79
C ILE A 126 -30.49 19.10 19.33
N ARG A 127 -31.17 19.25 18.19
CA ARG A 127 -31.58 20.53 17.62
C ARG A 127 -32.42 21.32 18.62
N GLU A 128 -33.43 20.68 19.23
CA GLU A 128 -34.27 21.25 20.28
C GLU A 128 -33.44 21.73 21.47
N GLN A 129 -32.49 20.91 21.95
CA GLN A 129 -31.60 21.29 23.06
C GLN A 129 -30.72 22.50 22.72
N LEU A 130 -30.22 22.59 21.48
CA LEU A 130 -29.40 23.71 21.02
C LEU A 130 -30.21 25.01 20.89
N ASP A 131 -31.48 24.90 20.51
CA ASP A 131 -32.41 26.01 20.32
C ASP A 131 -32.99 26.51 21.67
N GLN A 132 -33.18 25.64 22.67
CA GLN A 132 -33.73 25.96 24.00
C GLN A 132 -32.77 26.67 24.97
N TYR A 133 -31.49 26.87 24.61
CA TYR A 133 -30.48 27.61 25.39
C TYR A 133 -30.44 27.27 26.90
N THR A 134 -29.75 26.18 27.31
CA THR A 134 -29.30 26.13 28.73
C THR A 134 -28.14 25.19 29.12
N SER A 135 -27.65 24.27 28.29
CA SER A 135 -26.49 23.45 28.71
C SER A 135 -25.83 22.70 27.56
N ASP A 136 -24.63 22.20 27.84
CA ASP A 136 -23.93 21.22 27.01
C ASP A 136 -24.84 20.05 26.60
N VAL A 137 -24.68 19.55 25.38
CA VAL A 137 -25.40 18.37 24.90
C VAL A 137 -24.88 17.15 25.65
N ASP A 138 -25.78 16.43 26.31
CA ASP A 138 -25.45 15.23 27.08
C ASP A 138 -25.30 13.99 26.16
N ILE A 139 -24.17 13.30 26.26
CA ILE A 139 -23.85 12.06 25.52
C ILE A 139 -24.34 10.80 26.24
N THR A 140 -25.25 10.92 27.21
CA THR A 140 -25.91 9.75 27.82
C THR A 140 -26.71 8.91 26.83
N ARG A 141 -26.96 9.40 25.61
CA ARG A 141 -27.69 8.67 24.57
C ARG A 141 -26.84 7.55 23.94
N PRO A 142 -27.34 6.30 23.92
CA PRO A 142 -26.61 5.16 23.34
C PRO A 142 -26.19 5.36 21.88
N ILE A 143 -27.01 6.04 21.08
CA ILE A 143 -26.70 6.31 19.66
C ILE A 143 -25.51 7.25 19.50
N LEU A 144 -25.44 8.33 20.29
CA LEU A 144 -24.33 9.30 20.21
C LEU A 144 -23.04 8.67 20.73
N ALA A 145 -23.12 7.88 21.80
CA ALA A 145 -21.99 7.10 22.28
C ALA A 145 -21.47 6.12 21.21
N LYS A 146 -22.37 5.41 20.50
CA LYS A 146 -21.98 4.49 19.41
C LYS A 146 -21.38 5.23 18.22
N LEU A 147 -21.97 6.35 17.78
CA LEU A 147 -21.43 7.15 16.67
C LEU A 147 -20.06 7.74 16.99
N ARG A 148 -19.91 8.29 18.21
CA ARG A 148 -18.63 8.76 18.71
C ARG A 148 -17.59 7.63 18.70
N TRP A 149 -17.94 6.47 19.24
CA TRP A 149 -17.05 5.32 19.27
C TRP A 149 -16.67 4.85 17.86
N MET A 150 -17.62 4.87 16.92
CA MET A 150 -17.35 4.55 15.51
C MET A 150 -16.36 5.52 14.86
N THR A 151 -16.48 6.82 15.14
CA THR A 151 -15.59 7.84 14.59
C THR A 151 -14.22 7.85 15.27
N GLU A 152 -14.15 7.72 16.60
CA GLU A 152 -12.88 7.74 17.33
C GLU A 152 -11.99 6.53 17.00
N TYR A 153 -12.61 5.38 16.71
CA TYR A 153 -11.90 4.12 16.44
C TYR A 153 -11.99 3.68 14.97
N HIS A 154 -12.45 4.57 14.07
CA HIS A 154 -12.52 4.34 12.62
C HIS A 154 -13.23 3.02 12.23
N LEU A 155 -14.27 2.64 12.98
CA LEU A 155 -14.86 1.28 12.97
C LEU A 155 -15.33 0.82 11.58
N LEU A 156 -15.66 1.77 10.69
CA LEU A 156 -16.08 1.49 9.32
C LEU A 156 -14.94 1.02 8.39
N THR A 157 -13.68 1.21 8.79
CA THR A 157 -12.48 0.91 7.98
C THR A 157 -11.41 0.12 8.70
N THR A 158 -11.39 0.05 10.05
CA THR A 158 -10.36 -0.72 10.79
C THR A 158 -10.27 -2.17 10.33
N ASN A 159 -11.40 -2.83 10.07
CA ASN A 159 -11.42 -4.23 9.63
C ASN A 159 -11.13 -4.43 8.13
N MET A 160 -10.64 -3.41 7.43
CA MET A 160 -10.09 -3.58 6.08
C MET A 160 -8.69 -4.16 6.09
N VAL A 161 -7.92 -3.87 7.14
CA VAL A 161 -6.51 -4.25 7.24
C VAL A 161 -6.17 -4.57 8.68
N TRP A 162 -5.24 -5.49 8.87
CA TRP A 162 -4.67 -5.78 10.18
C TRP A 162 -3.17 -5.93 10.02
N TRP A 163 -2.40 -5.57 11.04
CA TRP A 163 -0.97 -5.79 11.01
C TRP A 163 -0.46 -6.32 12.34
N ASP A 164 0.46 -7.29 12.24
CA ASP A 164 1.27 -7.75 13.36
C ASP A 164 2.71 -7.23 13.25
N HIS A 165 3.46 -7.43 14.33
CA HIS A 165 4.88 -7.14 14.37
C HIS A 165 5.62 -8.36 14.91
N GLN A 166 6.76 -8.68 14.29
CA GLN A 166 7.68 -9.71 14.74
C GLN A 166 9.11 -9.17 14.68
N PRO A 167 9.88 -9.23 15.79
CA PRO A 167 11.29 -8.92 15.73
C PRO A 167 12.02 -9.97 14.89
N VAL A 168 12.90 -9.54 13.98
CA VAL A 168 13.65 -10.45 13.10
C VAL A 168 15.06 -10.70 13.66
N THR A 169 15.78 -9.62 13.93
CA THR A 169 17.13 -9.57 14.51
C THR A 169 17.30 -8.23 15.24
N GLU A 170 18.39 -8.01 15.96
CA GLU A 170 18.66 -6.73 16.65
C GLU A 170 18.51 -5.53 15.70
N GLY A 171 17.54 -4.66 16.00
CA GLY A 171 17.26 -3.42 15.27
C GLY A 171 16.45 -3.57 13.97
N VAL A 172 15.89 -4.75 13.68
CA VAL A 172 15.07 -5.01 12.47
C VAL A 172 13.73 -5.66 12.83
N THR A 173 12.65 -5.04 12.36
CA THR A 173 11.26 -5.48 12.55
C THR A 173 10.66 -5.95 11.24
N ASN A 174 9.87 -7.02 11.34
CA ASN A 174 8.94 -7.45 10.31
C ASN A 174 7.52 -7.05 10.71
N HIS A 175 6.81 -6.35 9.82
CA HIS A 175 5.38 -6.10 9.95
C HIS A 175 4.63 -6.88 8.88
N ASN A 176 3.76 -7.81 9.27
CA ASN A 176 2.90 -8.50 8.31
C ASN A 176 1.56 -7.76 8.24
N ILE A 177 1.23 -7.27 7.06
CA ILE A 177 -0.03 -6.58 6.76
C ILE A 177 -0.95 -7.56 6.05
N HIS A 178 -2.11 -7.75 6.64
CA HIS A 178 -3.18 -8.62 6.22
C HIS A 178 -4.35 -7.76 5.77
N ALA A 179 -5.03 -8.15 4.70
CA ALA A 179 -6.10 -7.36 4.12
C ALA A 179 -7.08 -8.24 3.33
N HIS A 180 -7.54 -9.33 3.97
CA HIS A 180 -8.31 -10.35 3.28
C HIS A 180 -7.56 -10.83 2.01
N ASP A 181 -8.28 -11.30 0.99
CA ASP A 181 -7.71 -11.74 -0.28
C ASP A 181 -7.19 -10.59 -1.19
N TYR A 182 -7.14 -9.32 -0.74
CA TYR A 182 -6.74 -8.21 -1.63
C TYR A 182 -5.29 -8.29 -2.09
N PHE A 183 -4.38 -8.82 -1.26
CA PHE A 183 -3.00 -9.01 -1.68
C PHE A 183 -2.84 -10.16 -2.68
N ALA A 184 -3.86 -11.02 -2.84
CA ALA A 184 -3.91 -12.02 -3.88
C ALA A 184 -4.35 -11.48 -5.25
N SER A 185 -4.87 -10.24 -5.33
CA SER A 185 -5.19 -9.60 -6.61
C SER A 185 -3.93 -9.37 -7.43
N ASP A 186 -3.96 -9.68 -8.73
CA ASP A 186 -2.86 -9.36 -9.65
C ASP A 186 -2.80 -7.87 -10.02
N THR A 187 -3.76 -7.05 -9.58
CA THR A 187 -3.82 -5.62 -9.90
C THR A 187 -3.04 -4.79 -8.87
N PRO A 188 -1.90 -4.18 -9.25
CA PRO A 188 -1.07 -3.38 -8.35
C PRO A 188 -1.80 -2.19 -7.71
N GLY A 189 -2.76 -1.59 -8.42
CA GLY A 189 -3.55 -0.48 -7.93
C GLY A 189 -4.45 -0.83 -6.74
N ILE A 190 -5.04 -2.04 -6.74
CA ILE A 190 -5.86 -2.54 -5.63
C ILE A 190 -4.99 -2.71 -4.39
N GLN A 191 -3.85 -3.37 -4.55
CA GLN A 191 -2.92 -3.59 -3.45
C GLN A 191 -2.35 -2.28 -2.87
N ARG A 192 -2.02 -1.30 -3.73
CA ARG A 192 -1.61 0.04 -3.29
C ARG A 192 -2.70 0.76 -2.53
N HIS A 193 -3.94 0.72 -3.01
CA HIS A 193 -5.09 1.31 -2.34
C HIS A 193 -5.22 0.80 -0.90
N ILE A 194 -5.13 -0.53 -0.73
CA ILE A 194 -5.18 -1.18 0.59
C ILE A 194 -4.00 -0.77 1.49
N LEU A 195 -2.79 -0.67 0.95
CA LEU A 195 -1.63 -0.20 1.73
C LEU A 195 -1.78 1.27 2.13
N LEU A 196 -2.38 2.13 1.30
CA LEU A 196 -2.65 3.52 1.68
C LEU A 196 -3.68 3.61 2.81
N ILE A 197 -4.68 2.72 2.83
CA ILE A 197 -5.63 2.60 3.94
C ILE A 197 -4.88 2.21 5.23
N ALA A 198 -4.00 1.20 5.16
CA ALA A 198 -3.18 0.81 6.31
C ALA A 198 -2.29 1.94 6.82
N ARG A 199 -1.71 2.74 5.89
CA ARG A 199 -0.89 3.90 6.25
C ARG A 199 -1.71 4.93 7.04
N LYS A 200 -2.90 5.29 6.57
CA LYS A 200 -3.76 6.27 7.25
C LYS A 200 -4.18 5.78 8.64
N LEU A 201 -4.63 4.54 8.74
CA LEU A 201 -4.99 3.95 10.03
C LEU A 201 -3.80 3.93 11.00
N SER A 202 -2.58 3.67 10.51
CA SER A 202 -1.37 3.72 11.34
C SER A 202 -0.98 5.13 11.80
N LEU A 203 -1.46 6.19 11.12
CA LEU A 203 -1.34 7.59 11.53
C LEU A 203 -2.48 8.03 12.47
N GLY A 204 -3.48 7.18 12.70
CA GLY A 204 -4.71 7.54 13.41
C GLY A 204 -5.69 8.38 12.57
N GLU A 205 -5.48 8.48 11.26
CA GLU A 205 -6.35 9.19 10.32
C GLU A 205 -7.49 8.28 9.82
N ASP A 206 -8.65 8.88 9.51
CA ASP A 206 -9.77 8.14 8.88
C ASP A 206 -9.52 7.99 7.36
N PRO A 207 -9.40 6.76 6.84
CA PRO A 207 -9.30 6.53 5.40
C PRO A 207 -10.48 7.07 4.60
N LEU A 208 -11.67 7.19 5.21
CA LEU A 208 -12.86 7.71 4.54
C LEU A 208 -12.76 9.20 4.22
N ASP A 209 -11.85 9.96 4.82
CA ASP A 209 -11.65 11.37 4.47
C ASP A 209 -11.23 11.57 2.99
N ASP A 210 -10.64 10.55 2.35
CA ASP A 210 -10.27 10.59 0.92
C ASP A 210 -11.47 10.34 -0.01
N THR A 211 -12.56 9.83 0.53
CA THR A 211 -13.76 9.60 -0.27
C THR A 211 -14.46 10.94 -0.50
N LYS A 212 -14.59 11.33 -1.78
CA LYS A 212 -15.16 12.64 -2.17
C LYS A 212 -16.62 12.78 -1.68
N GLN A 213 -17.10 14.03 -1.61
CA GLN A 213 -18.50 14.37 -1.31
C GLN A 213 -18.98 14.07 0.12
N PRO A 214 -18.36 14.70 1.13
CA PRO A 214 -19.00 14.77 2.44
C PRO A 214 -20.41 15.36 2.30
N LEU A 215 -21.36 14.78 3.04
CA LEU A 215 -22.79 15.10 2.88
C LEU A 215 -23.24 16.23 3.80
N LEU A 216 -22.53 16.48 4.90
CA LEU A 216 -22.85 17.49 5.91
C LEU A 216 -21.79 18.61 5.95
N SER A 217 -20.59 18.37 5.40
CA SER A 217 -19.56 19.42 5.31
C SER A 217 -20.05 20.65 4.52
N ASN A 218 -19.71 21.83 5.04
CA ASN A 218 -20.13 23.15 4.54
C ASN A 218 -21.65 23.37 4.50
N LYS A 219 -22.41 22.60 5.28
CA LYS A 219 -23.85 22.74 5.45
C LYS A 219 -24.16 23.10 6.90
N GLY A 220 -25.14 23.97 7.11
CA GLY A 220 -25.67 24.28 8.45
C GLY A 220 -26.69 23.23 8.92
N LEU A 221 -27.05 23.28 10.20
CA LEU A 221 -28.00 22.36 10.86
C LEU A 221 -29.26 22.09 10.05
N THR A 222 -29.98 23.13 9.60
CA THR A 222 -31.20 22.99 8.78
C THR A 222 -31.04 22.14 7.52
N GLN A 223 -29.84 22.13 6.94
CA GLN A 223 -29.53 21.31 5.78
C GLN A 223 -29.17 19.86 6.16
N TRP A 224 -28.68 19.62 7.37
CA TRP A 224 -28.42 18.28 7.90
C TRP A 224 -29.73 17.52 8.10
N GLY A 225 -30.75 18.18 8.71
CA GLY A 225 -32.10 17.61 8.84
C GLY A 225 -32.66 17.13 7.50
N LYS A 226 -32.48 17.93 6.44
CA LYS A 226 -32.90 17.56 5.07
C LYS A 226 -32.17 16.33 4.51
N VAL A 227 -30.87 16.21 4.79
CA VAL A 227 -30.09 15.04 4.37
C VAL A 227 -30.56 13.79 5.12
N LEU A 228 -30.79 13.88 6.43
CA LEU A 228 -31.23 12.76 7.26
C LEU A 228 -32.66 12.31 6.92
N GLN A 229 -33.60 13.25 6.71
CA GLN A 229 -34.94 12.93 6.19
C GLN A 229 -34.86 12.21 4.83
N THR A 230 -33.99 12.66 3.93
CA THR A 230 -33.80 11.99 2.63
C THR A 230 -33.21 10.59 2.80
N LEU A 231 -32.28 10.39 3.74
CA LEU A 231 -31.71 9.07 4.05
C LEU A 231 -32.81 8.11 4.52
N VAL A 232 -33.69 8.58 5.41
CA VAL A 232 -34.85 7.83 5.90
C VAL A 232 -35.79 7.46 4.74
N HIS A 233 -36.21 8.44 3.93
CA HIS A 233 -37.05 8.21 2.75
C HIS A 233 -36.43 7.17 1.81
N ARG A 234 -35.11 7.27 1.58
CA ARG A 234 -34.38 6.35 0.71
C ARG A 234 -34.37 4.93 1.28
N PHE A 235 -34.11 4.78 2.57
CA PHE A 235 -33.97 3.48 3.21
C PHE A 235 -35.27 2.66 3.16
N TYR A 236 -36.40 3.31 3.40
CA TYR A 236 -37.70 2.62 3.39
C TYR A 236 -38.43 2.65 2.03
N ALA A 237 -37.85 3.28 0.99
CA ALA A 237 -38.40 3.33 -0.38
C ALA A 237 -39.86 3.82 -0.47
N HIS A 238 -40.21 4.89 0.26
CA HIS A 238 -41.58 5.43 0.28
C HIS A 238 -41.88 6.30 -0.96
N THR A 239 -43.17 6.44 -1.31
CA THR A 239 -43.63 7.51 -2.21
C THR A 239 -43.88 8.78 -1.38
N ARG A 240 -43.87 9.97 -1.99
CA ARG A 240 -44.08 11.24 -1.25
C ARG A 240 -45.34 11.22 -0.35
N GLN A 241 -46.45 10.71 -0.87
CA GLN A 241 -47.71 10.61 -0.11
C GLN A 241 -47.61 9.68 1.12
N THR A 242 -46.82 8.61 1.05
CA THR A 242 -46.59 7.71 2.20
C THR A 242 -45.52 8.22 3.14
N PHE A 243 -44.61 9.08 2.67
CA PHE A 243 -43.63 9.75 3.50
C PHE A 243 -44.31 10.72 4.47
N ASP A 244 -45.19 11.58 3.97
CA ASP A 244 -45.88 12.58 4.78
C ASP A 244 -46.71 11.88 5.90
N ASP A 245 -47.49 10.84 5.57
CA ASP A 245 -48.34 10.13 6.54
C ASP A 245 -47.59 9.27 7.60
N THR A 246 -46.35 8.84 7.33
CA THR A 246 -45.61 7.89 8.21
C THR A 246 -44.52 8.58 9.05
N PHE A 247 -44.10 9.78 8.65
CA PHE A 247 -42.93 10.45 9.21
C PHE A 247 -43.23 11.80 9.87
N ASP A 248 -44.48 12.28 9.86
CA ASP A 248 -44.90 13.47 10.61
C ASP A 248 -44.52 13.35 12.10
N ASP A 249 -44.58 12.15 12.69
CA ASP A 249 -44.17 11.89 14.09
C ASP A 249 -42.64 11.94 14.33
N LEU A 250 -41.82 11.97 13.28
CA LEU A 250 -40.35 11.93 13.37
C LEU A 250 -39.69 13.30 13.22
N VAL A 251 -40.43 14.29 12.71
CA VAL A 251 -39.99 15.68 12.60
C VAL A 251 -40.85 16.51 13.55
N PRO A 252 -40.28 17.17 14.57
CA PRO A 252 -41.09 18.02 15.46
C PRO A 252 -41.72 19.16 14.67
N ASP A 253 -42.98 19.48 14.99
CA ASP A 253 -43.82 20.48 14.28
C ASP A 253 -43.12 21.83 14.07
N GLU A 254 -42.34 22.27 15.06
CA GLU A 254 -41.58 23.53 15.04
C GLU A 254 -40.51 23.60 13.94
N TYR A 255 -40.10 22.46 13.39
CA TYR A 255 -39.13 22.38 12.28
C TYR A 255 -39.76 22.13 10.92
N HIS A 256 -41.07 21.89 10.82
CA HIS A 256 -41.75 21.57 9.56
C HIS A 256 -41.58 22.68 8.51
N GLU A 257 -41.74 23.95 8.90
CA GLU A 257 -41.65 25.06 7.94
C GLU A 257 -40.22 25.29 7.40
N LEU A 258 -39.20 24.95 8.18
CA LEU A 258 -37.79 25.25 7.88
C LEU A 258 -37.06 24.06 7.23
N GLU A 259 -37.31 22.86 7.75
CA GLU A 259 -36.50 21.67 7.51
C GLU A 259 -37.22 20.60 6.68
N TYR A 260 -38.54 20.68 6.49
CA TYR A 260 -39.28 19.66 5.73
C TYR A 260 -38.84 19.59 4.27
N CYS A 261 -38.68 18.35 3.78
CA CYS A 261 -38.18 18.08 2.45
C CYS A 261 -39.28 18.04 1.39
N ASP A 262 -39.28 18.99 0.46
CA ASP A 262 -40.10 18.88 -0.75
C ASP A 262 -39.57 17.77 -1.70
N ALA A 263 -40.43 17.30 -2.62
CA ALA A 263 -40.05 16.23 -3.56
C ALA A 263 -38.82 16.57 -4.40
N LYS A 264 -38.62 17.84 -4.73
CA LYS A 264 -37.46 18.30 -5.52
C LYS A 264 -36.17 18.17 -4.71
N THR A 265 -36.22 18.50 -3.43
CA THR A 265 -35.11 18.37 -2.48
C THR A 265 -34.77 16.91 -2.24
N ILE A 266 -35.78 16.06 -1.97
CA ILE A 266 -35.60 14.60 -1.83
C ILE A 266 -34.93 14.03 -3.08
N LYS A 267 -35.42 14.35 -4.27
CA LYS A 267 -34.84 13.86 -5.53
C LYS A 267 -33.37 14.27 -5.69
N ARG A 268 -33.04 15.54 -5.40
CA ARG A 268 -31.67 16.06 -5.51
C ARG A 268 -30.74 15.42 -4.48
N LEU A 269 -31.17 15.33 -3.23
CA LEU A 269 -30.36 14.76 -2.14
C LEU A 269 -30.21 13.25 -2.28
N SER A 270 -31.23 12.53 -2.78
CA SER A 270 -31.14 11.11 -3.13
C SER A 270 -30.08 10.86 -4.20
N ALA A 271 -29.99 11.73 -5.21
CA ALA A 271 -28.92 11.64 -6.21
C ALA A 271 -27.52 11.81 -5.58
N ALA A 272 -27.37 12.72 -4.61
CA ALA A 272 -26.12 12.91 -3.88
C ALA A 272 -25.78 11.69 -3.00
N LEU A 273 -26.75 11.15 -2.27
CA LEU A 273 -26.60 9.92 -1.46
C LEU A 273 -26.19 8.72 -2.33
N ASN A 274 -26.81 8.55 -3.50
CA ASN A 274 -26.47 7.48 -4.44
C ASN A 274 -25.06 7.63 -5.02
N LYS A 275 -24.63 8.88 -5.27
CA LYS A 275 -23.27 9.15 -5.72
C LYS A 275 -22.25 8.83 -4.64
N ARG A 276 -22.52 9.26 -3.40
CA ARG A 276 -21.70 8.95 -2.22
C ARG A 276 -21.59 7.45 -1.97
N GLU A 277 -22.70 6.73 -1.96
CA GLU A 277 -22.71 5.28 -1.82
C GLU A 277 -21.85 4.59 -2.88
N ARG A 278 -21.95 4.99 -4.15
CA ARG A 278 -21.13 4.40 -5.21
C ARG A 278 -19.64 4.62 -4.97
N GLU A 279 -19.24 5.80 -4.50
CA GLU A 279 -17.86 6.10 -4.15
C GLU A 279 -17.38 5.27 -2.96
N LEU A 280 -18.21 5.14 -1.92
CA LEU A 280 -17.92 4.28 -0.76
C LEU A 280 -17.79 2.80 -1.17
N ARG A 281 -18.69 2.29 -2.03
CA ARG A 281 -18.60 0.92 -2.55
C ARG A 281 -17.32 0.71 -3.35
N ASN A 282 -16.90 1.67 -4.18
CA ASN A 282 -15.64 1.58 -4.92
C ASN A 282 -14.42 1.63 -4.00
N PHE A 283 -14.49 2.43 -2.93
CA PHE A 283 -13.44 2.53 -1.92
C PHE A 283 -13.28 1.22 -1.14
N MET A 284 -14.39 0.62 -0.72
CA MET A 284 -14.40 -0.62 0.08
C MET A 284 -14.19 -1.87 -0.78
N LYS A 285 -14.64 -1.87 -2.04
CA LYS A 285 -14.49 -2.97 -3.00
C LYS A 285 -13.83 -2.45 -4.29
N PRO A 286 -12.53 -2.12 -4.23
CA PRO A 286 -11.79 -1.65 -5.39
C PRO A 286 -11.80 -2.72 -6.49
N ALA A 287 -12.19 -2.32 -7.70
CA ALA A 287 -12.18 -3.18 -8.89
C ALA A 287 -11.11 -2.73 -9.89
N GLU A 288 -10.57 -3.68 -10.66
CA GLU A 288 -9.41 -3.47 -11.54
C GLU A 288 -9.60 -2.32 -12.53
N LYS A 289 -10.82 -2.20 -13.08
CA LYS A 289 -11.21 -1.14 -14.03
C LYS A 289 -10.98 0.29 -13.51
N TYR A 290 -10.93 0.49 -12.19
CA TYR A 290 -10.69 1.80 -11.59
C TYR A 290 -9.20 2.17 -11.54
N PHE A 291 -8.30 1.20 -11.73
CA PHE A 291 -6.86 1.37 -11.69
C PHE A 291 -6.16 1.10 -13.02
N ALA A 292 -6.89 0.61 -14.02
CA ALA A 292 -6.36 0.14 -15.31
C ALA A 292 -5.67 1.21 -16.19
N ASN A 293 -5.66 2.50 -15.80
CA ASN A 293 -5.28 3.59 -16.71
C ASN A 293 -4.34 4.68 -16.17
N SER A 294 -3.66 4.51 -15.03
CA SER A 294 -2.79 5.60 -14.53
C SER A 294 -1.30 5.34 -14.72
N ILE A 295 -0.75 5.99 -15.75
CA ILE A 295 0.58 6.61 -15.79
C ILE A 295 1.77 5.64 -15.86
N GLN A 296 2.14 5.22 -17.07
CA GLN A 296 3.52 4.78 -17.32
C GLN A 296 4.12 5.28 -18.66
N GLN A 297 3.30 5.62 -19.67
CA GLN A 297 3.83 5.95 -21.01
C GLN A 297 4.10 7.44 -21.28
N ASP A 298 3.31 8.38 -20.76
CA ASP A 298 3.45 9.81 -21.13
C ASP A 298 4.56 10.57 -20.39
N VAL A 299 4.89 10.19 -19.15
CA VAL A 299 5.86 10.93 -18.31
C VAL A 299 7.32 10.69 -18.74
N ARG A 300 7.62 9.54 -19.36
CA ARG A 300 8.98 9.13 -19.74
C ARG A 300 9.66 10.09 -20.73
N ASN A 301 8.88 10.66 -21.63
CA ASN A 301 9.36 11.62 -22.62
C ASN A 301 9.41 13.06 -22.07
N GLN A 302 8.78 13.32 -20.92
CA GLN A 302 8.66 14.64 -20.30
C GLN A 302 9.69 14.89 -19.18
N LEU A 303 10.37 13.85 -18.68
CA LEU A 303 11.39 13.98 -17.64
C LEU A 303 12.61 14.79 -18.09
N GLU A 304 12.98 15.80 -17.29
CA GLU A 304 14.18 16.62 -17.47
C GLU A 304 15.46 15.78 -17.40
N ARG A 305 16.52 16.29 -18.06
CA ARG A 305 17.84 15.63 -18.15
C ARG A 305 18.46 15.37 -16.78
N ASP A 306 18.49 16.38 -15.91
CA ASP A 306 19.12 16.28 -14.58
C ASP A 306 18.48 15.16 -13.74
N ILE A 307 17.16 15.05 -13.81
CA ILE A 307 16.39 14.02 -13.12
C ILE A 307 16.76 12.63 -13.64
N LYS A 308 16.87 12.44 -14.97
CA LYS A 308 17.29 11.15 -15.56
C LYS A 308 18.69 10.75 -15.14
N GLU A 309 19.64 11.68 -15.14
CA GLU A 309 21.03 11.45 -14.73
C GLU A 309 21.11 11.02 -13.27
N LYS A 310 20.45 11.75 -12.37
CA LYS A 310 20.41 11.42 -10.94
C LYS A 310 19.83 10.02 -10.71
N THR A 311 18.75 9.67 -11.41
CA THR A 311 18.14 8.33 -11.34
C THR A 311 19.09 7.23 -11.76
N ILE A 312 19.82 7.42 -12.86
CA ILE A 312 20.81 6.45 -13.32
C ILE A 312 21.88 6.26 -12.25
N LEU A 313 22.52 7.34 -11.80
CA LEU A 313 23.60 7.25 -10.81
C LEU A 313 23.12 6.61 -9.50
N ALA A 314 21.93 6.99 -9.04
CA ALA A 314 21.28 6.42 -7.87
C ALA A 314 21.05 4.91 -8.02
N HIS A 315 20.20 4.49 -8.96
CA HIS A 315 19.79 3.09 -9.03
C HIS A 315 20.95 2.15 -9.35
N TYR A 316 21.96 2.62 -10.09
CA TYR A 316 23.19 1.86 -10.29
C TYR A 316 24.06 1.80 -9.03
N ALA A 317 24.17 2.87 -8.24
CA ALA A 317 24.84 2.81 -6.94
C ALA A 317 24.20 1.78 -6.01
N MET A 318 22.86 1.75 -5.94
CA MET A 318 22.10 0.73 -5.20
C MET A 318 22.44 -0.69 -5.68
N PHE A 319 22.43 -0.89 -7.00
CA PHE A 319 22.79 -2.17 -7.61
C PHE A 319 24.21 -2.61 -7.26
N TYR A 320 25.20 -1.72 -7.40
CA TYR A 320 26.60 -2.05 -7.11
C TYR A 320 26.85 -2.28 -5.62
N LEU A 321 26.24 -1.52 -4.72
CA LEU A 321 26.34 -1.77 -3.28
C LEU A 321 25.76 -3.14 -2.91
N SER A 322 24.66 -3.53 -3.55
CA SER A 322 24.04 -4.85 -3.36
C SER A 322 24.98 -5.96 -3.81
N LEU A 323 25.67 -5.79 -4.95
CA LEU A 323 26.70 -6.72 -5.39
C LEU A 323 27.90 -6.75 -4.46
N LEU A 324 28.46 -5.60 -4.08
CA LEU A 324 29.62 -5.51 -3.20
C LEU A 324 29.37 -6.16 -1.82
N LYS A 325 28.11 -6.17 -1.35
CA LYS A 325 27.72 -6.89 -0.12
C LYS A 325 27.89 -8.40 -0.25
N HIS A 326 27.85 -8.93 -1.47
CA HIS A 326 28.04 -10.34 -1.83
C HIS A 326 29.36 -10.55 -2.59
N SER A 327 30.45 -10.04 -2.01
CA SER A 327 31.76 -9.91 -2.66
C SER A 327 32.30 -11.19 -3.31
N ALA A 328 32.15 -12.34 -2.65
CA ALA A 328 32.61 -13.63 -3.18
C ALA A 328 31.90 -14.01 -4.49
N TRP A 329 30.58 -13.85 -4.53
CA TRP A 329 29.78 -14.12 -5.73
C TRP A 329 30.07 -13.09 -6.82
N THR A 330 30.16 -11.81 -6.46
CA THR A 330 30.48 -10.75 -7.41
C THR A 330 31.84 -10.93 -8.05
N LYS A 331 32.83 -11.46 -7.33
CA LYS A 331 34.15 -11.77 -7.91
C LYS A 331 34.03 -12.82 -9.01
N GLN A 332 33.28 -13.89 -8.76
CA GLN A 332 33.03 -14.93 -9.77
C GLN A 332 32.27 -14.38 -10.98
N LEU A 333 31.30 -13.47 -10.77
CA LEU A 333 30.60 -12.80 -11.87
C LEU A 333 31.55 -11.96 -12.73
N ILE A 334 32.47 -11.23 -12.11
CA ILE A 334 33.46 -10.41 -12.83
C ILE A 334 34.40 -11.31 -13.65
N GLU A 335 34.95 -12.36 -13.04
CA GLU A 335 35.80 -13.32 -13.73
C GLU A 335 35.10 -13.96 -14.94
N PHE A 336 33.83 -14.35 -14.76
CA PHE A 336 33.00 -14.88 -15.85
C PHE A 336 32.79 -13.85 -16.97
N ARG A 337 32.51 -12.58 -16.62
CA ARG A 337 32.34 -11.50 -17.60
C ARG A 337 33.62 -11.26 -18.40
N ASP A 338 34.77 -11.22 -17.74
CA ASP A 338 36.05 -10.98 -18.37
C ASP A 338 36.44 -12.13 -19.31
N GLU A 339 36.23 -13.38 -18.89
CA GLU A 339 36.39 -14.58 -19.73
C GLU A 339 35.46 -14.54 -20.95
N PHE A 340 34.19 -14.19 -20.75
CA PHE A 340 33.22 -14.05 -21.83
C PHE A 340 33.62 -12.98 -22.85
N ILE A 341 34.07 -11.80 -22.38
CA ILE A 341 34.59 -10.73 -23.22
C ILE A 341 35.84 -11.20 -23.99
N GLY A 342 36.74 -11.94 -23.34
CA GLY A 342 37.95 -12.47 -23.94
C GLY A 342 37.66 -13.43 -25.10
N ILE A 343 36.65 -14.29 -24.96
CA ILE A 343 36.27 -15.28 -25.98
C ILE A 343 35.55 -14.62 -27.16
N TYR A 344 34.55 -13.77 -26.88
CA TYR A 344 33.62 -13.30 -27.89
C TYR A 344 33.94 -11.90 -28.43
N GLY A 345 34.90 -11.20 -27.83
CA GLY A 345 35.20 -9.80 -28.10
C GLY A 345 34.11 -8.86 -27.59
N LYS A 346 34.41 -7.55 -27.60
CA LYS A 346 33.46 -6.51 -27.15
C LYS A 346 32.33 -6.24 -28.15
N ASN A 347 32.52 -6.58 -29.42
CA ASN A 347 31.54 -6.33 -30.48
C ASN A 347 30.36 -7.32 -30.39
N ASN A 348 29.13 -6.81 -30.43
CA ASN A 348 27.88 -7.59 -30.32
C ASN A 348 27.73 -8.40 -29.03
N ILE A 349 28.44 -8.03 -27.97
CA ILE A 349 28.44 -8.79 -26.70
C ILE A 349 27.05 -8.93 -26.08
N GLU A 350 26.16 -7.96 -26.28
CA GLU A 350 24.79 -8.00 -25.76
C GLU A 350 23.95 -9.09 -26.43
N GLN A 351 23.98 -9.17 -27.76
CA GLN A 351 23.28 -10.24 -28.49
C GLN A 351 23.84 -11.60 -28.08
N ARG A 352 25.17 -11.72 -27.94
CA ARG A 352 25.80 -12.97 -27.50
C ARG A 352 25.48 -13.33 -26.05
N TRP A 353 25.41 -12.35 -25.16
CA TRP A 353 25.05 -12.54 -23.76
C TRP A 353 23.61 -13.04 -23.60
N LEU A 354 22.69 -12.52 -24.43
CA LEU A 354 21.28 -12.87 -24.39
C LEU A 354 20.95 -14.17 -25.14
N PHE A 355 21.60 -14.43 -26.28
CA PHE A 355 21.27 -15.54 -27.18
C PHE A 355 22.31 -16.68 -27.19
N ASP A 356 23.61 -16.37 -27.14
CA ASP A 356 24.68 -17.35 -27.33
C ASP A 356 25.15 -18.02 -26.04
N ILE A 357 24.72 -17.56 -24.88
CA ILE A 357 25.15 -18.14 -23.61
C ILE A 357 24.69 -19.61 -23.44
N ASN A 358 23.59 -19.98 -24.12
CA ASN A 358 23.10 -21.35 -24.22
C ASN A 358 23.74 -22.13 -25.39
N SER A 359 24.47 -21.44 -26.26
CA SER A 359 25.28 -21.95 -27.38
C SER A 359 26.77 -22.09 -27.03
N CYS A 360 27.18 -21.57 -25.87
CA CYS A 360 28.55 -21.63 -25.36
C CYS A 360 29.05 -23.06 -25.19
N ASP A 361 30.39 -23.19 -25.17
CA ASP A 361 31.07 -24.39 -24.70
C ASP A 361 30.53 -24.82 -23.31
N SER A 362 30.46 -26.13 -23.12
CA SER A 362 30.01 -26.83 -21.92
C SER A 362 30.57 -26.22 -20.62
N SER A 363 31.83 -25.79 -20.60
CA SER A 363 32.49 -25.15 -19.46
C SER A 363 31.87 -23.79 -19.08
N MET A 364 31.67 -22.90 -20.05
CA MET A 364 31.07 -21.57 -19.81
C MET A 364 29.60 -21.66 -19.42
N ARG A 365 28.87 -22.61 -20.01
CA ARG A 365 27.49 -22.88 -19.63
C ARG A 365 27.39 -23.35 -18.17
N HIS A 366 28.26 -24.27 -17.77
CA HIS A 366 28.30 -24.76 -16.40
C HIS A 366 28.61 -23.65 -15.38
N LYS A 367 29.60 -22.79 -15.67
CA LYS A 367 29.91 -21.62 -14.83
C LYS A 367 28.72 -20.66 -14.70
N LYS A 368 28.02 -20.39 -15.81
CA LYS A 368 26.80 -19.58 -15.80
C LYS A 368 25.73 -20.22 -14.90
N ASP A 369 25.46 -21.52 -15.06
CA ASP A 369 24.41 -22.20 -14.30
C ASP A 369 24.68 -22.17 -12.80
N ILE A 370 25.95 -22.35 -12.38
CA ILE A 370 26.38 -22.18 -10.99
C ILE A 370 26.11 -20.75 -10.51
N LEU A 371 26.51 -19.74 -11.28
CA LEU A 371 26.29 -18.33 -10.93
C LEU A 371 24.79 -18.01 -10.80
N CYS A 372 23.95 -18.50 -11.71
CA CYS A 372 22.51 -18.29 -11.68
C CYS A 372 21.84 -18.95 -10.46
N ALA A 373 22.27 -20.17 -10.12
CA ALA A 373 21.72 -20.91 -8.98
C ALA A 373 22.08 -20.27 -7.62
N SER A 374 23.26 -19.66 -7.55
CA SER A 374 23.81 -19.00 -6.37
C SER A 374 23.61 -17.47 -6.34
N GLU A 375 22.90 -16.90 -7.32
CA GLU A 375 22.74 -15.45 -7.47
C GLU A 375 22.08 -14.81 -6.21
N PRO A 376 22.70 -13.81 -5.58
CA PRO A 376 22.25 -13.33 -4.27
C PRO A 376 21.28 -12.13 -4.32
N VAL A 377 21.20 -11.40 -5.44
CA VAL A 377 20.50 -10.10 -5.53
C VAL A 377 19.09 -10.20 -6.11
N GLY A 378 18.73 -11.33 -6.73
CA GLY A 378 17.42 -11.57 -7.35
C GLY A 378 17.31 -11.03 -8.78
N ILE A 379 18.43 -10.72 -9.44
CA ILE A 379 18.43 -10.05 -10.73
C ILE A 379 18.54 -11.10 -11.87
N PRO A 380 17.69 -11.01 -12.92
CA PRO A 380 17.82 -11.83 -14.11
C PRO A 380 19.23 -11.75 -14.70
N PHE A 381 19.78 -12.91 -15.05
CA PHE A 381 21.17 -12.98 -15.52
C PHE A 381 21.43 -12.12 -16.78
N SER A 382 20.40 -11.88 -17.59
CA SER A 382 20.44 -10.98 -18.75
C SER A 382 20.86 -9.55 -18.38
N LEU A 383 20.47 -9.05 -17.21
CA LEU A 383 20.80 -7.68 -16.78
C LEU A 383 22.26 -7.51 -16.37
N TYR A 384 22.99 -8.60 -16.09
CA TYR A 384 24.44 -8.55 -15.81
C TYR A 384 25.32 -8.36 -17.05
N CYS A 385 24.70 -8.27 -18.23
CA CYS A 385 25.37 -7.98 -19.48
C CYS A 385 26.20 -6.68 -19.36
N PRO A 386 27.48 -6.66 -19.79
CA PRO A 386 28.34 -5.48 -19.67
C PRO A 386 27.80 -4.20 -20.32
N ASN A 387 27.00 -4.31 -21.38
CA ASN A 387 26.41 -3.15 -22.02
C ASN A 387 25.20 -2.58 -21.26
N ILE A 388 24.51 -3.43 -20.49
CA ILE A 388 23.31 -3.08 -19.71
C ILE A 388 23.74 -2.61 -18.32
N THR A 389 24.53 -3.41 -17.61
CA THR A 389 25.18 -3.04 -16.35
C THR A 389 26.70 -3.05 -16.51
N PRO A 390 27.31 -1.93 -16.95
CA PRO A 390 28.77 -1.82 -17.06
C PRO A 390 29.44 -1.92 -15.68
N CYS A 391 30.77 -1.98 -15.63
CA CYS A 391 31.42 -1.80 -14.34
C CYS A 391 31.26 -0.33 -13.86
N PRO A 392 31.32 -0.06 -12.54
CA PRO A 392 31.05 1.28 -12.00
C PRO A 392 31.90 2.40 -12.62
N ILE A 393 33.18 2.12 -12.90
CA ILE A 393 34.11 3.10 -13.49
C ILE A 393 33.81 3.38 -14.97
N GLU A 394 33.28 2.39 -15.71
CA GLU A 394 32.81 2.58 -17.09
C GLU A 394 31.54 3.44 -17.12
N LEU A 395 30.59 3.19 -16.21
CA LEU A 395 29.39 4.03 -16.08
C LEU A 395 29.78 5.50 -15.79
N LEU A 396 30.75 5.71 -14.89
CA LEU A 396 31.27 7.05 -14.59
C LEU A 396 32.00 7.68 -15.78
N SER A 397 32.81 6.92 -16.51
CA SER A 397 33.45 7.38 -17.74
C SER A 397 32.42 7.87 -18.74
N ASP A 398 31.37 7.08 -19.00
CA ASP A 398 30.31 7.44 -19.93
C ASP A 398 29.54 8.67 -19.44
N TYR A 399 29.28 8.79 -18.12
CA TYR A 399 28.69 9.98 -17.51
C TYR A 399 29.57 11.25 -17.68
N PHE A 400 30.89 11.16 -17.46
CA PHE A 400 31.78 12.33 -17.56
C PHE A 400 32.04 12.75 -19.00
N ASN A 401 32.27 11.80 -19.91
CA ASN A 401 32.39 12.07 -21.35
C ASN A 401 31.11 12.73 -21.88
N TYR A 402 29.95 12.29 -21.40
CA TYR A 402 28.65 12.90 -21.69
C TYR A 402 28.51 14.31 -21.10
N SER A 403 28.90 14.53 -19.84
CA SER A 403 28.76 15.82 -19.16
C SER A 403 29.61 16.95 -19.77
N GLN A 404 30.68 16.60 -20.49
CA GLN A 404 31.60 17.54 -21.11
C GLN A 404 31.23 17.93 -22.54
N ASN A 405 30.28 17.23 -23.19
CA ASN A 405 29.83 17.52 -24.56
C ASN A 405 28.63 18.48 -24.58
N THR A 406 28.79 19.61 -25.26
CA THR A 406 27.77 20.69 -25.37
C THR A 406 26.90 20.65 -26.64
N SER A 407 27.02 19.61 -27.48
CA SER A 407 26.23 19.48 -28.73
C SER A 407 24.89 18.76 -28.50
N ASN A 408 23.77 19.37 -28.96
CA ASN A 408 22.40 18.89 -28.74
C ASN A 408 22.01 17.58 -29.49
N ILE A 409 22.86 17.02 -30.35
CA ILE A 409 22.52 15.85 -31.19
C ILE A 409 23.07 14.55 -30.58
N GLU A 410 24.17 14.61 -29.83
CA GLU A 410 24.74 13.49 -29.06
C GLU A 410 24.30 13.50 -27.58
N SER A 411 23.50 14.51 -27.18
CA SER A 411 23.06 14.75 -25.81
C SER A 411 22.08 13.70 -25.24
N HIS A 412 21.86 12.59 -25.93
CA HIS A 412 20.91 11.55 -25.55
C HIS A 412 21.55 10.18 -25.26
N GLU A 413 22.83 9.95 -25.53
CA GLU A 413 23.40 8.60 -25.50
C GLU A 413 23.45 7.97 -24.09
N PHE A 414 23.96 8.68 -23.07
CA PHE A 414 24.03 8.15 -21.69
C PHE A 414 22.64 7.82 -21.12
N SER A 415 21.71 8.76 -21.23
CA SER A 415 20.34 8.56 -20.74
C SER A 415 19.61 7.46 -21.52
N ASN A 416 19.70 7.46 -22.85
CA ASN A 416 19.04 6.42 -23.67
C ASN A 416 19.59 5.03 -23.38
N ARG A 417 20.89 4.93 -23.09
CA ARG A 417 21.56 3.66 -22.81
C ARG A 417 21.20 3.08 -21.45
N TYR A 418 21.21 3.89 -20.39
CA TYR A 418 21.14 3.38 -19.02
C TYR A 418 19.81 3.60 -18.31
N PHE A 419 19.01 4.59 -18.73
CA PHE A 419 17.81 4.96 -17.98
C PHE A 419 16.80 3.80 -17.88
N ASN A 420 16.59 3.04 -18.96
CA ASN A 420 15.62 1.94 -18.94
C ASN A 420 16.00 0.87 -17.92
N CYS A 421 17.28 0.50 -17.87
CA CYS A 421 17.77 -0.47 -16.91
C CYS A 421 17.72 0.11 -15.49
N ALA A 422 18.14 1.36 -15.30
CA ALA A 422 18.05 2.05 -14.01
C ALA A 422 16.64 1.95 -13.42
N MET A 423 15.59 2.07 -14.24
CA MET A 423 14.21 2.01 -13.77
C MET A 423 13.73 0.59 -13.38
N ILE A 424 14.37 -0.45 -13.93
CA ILE A 424 14.04 -1.86 -13.67
C ILE A 424 14.81 -2.40 -12.46
N LEU A 425 15.97 -1.85 -12.13
CA LEU A 425 16.80 -2.35 -11.03
C LEU A 425 16.07 -2.34 -9.65
N PRO A 426 15.45 -1.25 -9.18
CA PRO A 426 14.76 -1.23 -7.88
C PRO A 426 13.65 -2.26 -7.75
N THR A 427 12.85 -2.43 -8.80
CA THR A 427 11.72 -3.37 -8.80
C THR A 427 12.20 -4.82 -8.82
N THR A 428 13.29 -5.09 -9.54
CA THR A 428 13.89 -6.42 -9.64
C THR A 428 14.55 -6.84 -8.33
N ILE A 429 15.30 -5.92 -7.71
CA ILE A 429 15.95 -6.13 -6.40
C ILE A 429 14.90 -6.12 -5.26
N LYS A 430 13.70 -5.58 -5.53
CA LYS A 430 12.63 -5.33 -4.56
C LYS A 430 13.09 -4.41 -3.41
N LEU A 431 13.90 -3.41 -3.76
CA LEU A 431 14.45 -2.42 -2.84
C LEU A 431 14.13 -1.02 -3.40
N ASP A 432 13.36 -0.22 -2.65
CA ASP A 432 13.08 1.17 -3.00
C ASP A 432 13.99 2.10 -2.20
N MET A 433 14.89 2.79 -2.89
CA MET A 433 15.74 3.86 -2.35
C MET A 433 15.46 5.19 -3.06
N SER A 434 14.29 5.35 -3.72
CA SER A 434 13.93 6.60 -4.42
C SER A 434 13.96 7.83 -3.49
N ASP A 435 13.77 7.60 -2.19
CA ASP A 435 14.13 8.51 -1.11
C ASP A 435 15.46 8.05 -0.51
N TRP A 436 16.59 8.52 -1.03
CA TRP A 436 17.97 8.13 -0.63
C TRP A 436 18.32 8.30 0.87
N LEU A 437 17.34 8.72 1.68
CA LEU A 437 17.43 8.95 3.12
C LEU A 437 16.32 8.25 3.92
N ASN A 438 15.43 7.47 3.29
CA ASN A 438 14.50 6.65 4.06
C ASN A 438 15.02 5.21 4.26
N PRO A 439 15.00 4.72 5.50
CA PRO A 439 15.56 3.43 5.88
C PRO A 439 14.92 2.25 5.12
N SER A 440 15.74 1.25 4.78
CA SER A 440 15.39 0.17 3.82
C SER A 440 14.11 -0.56 4.22
N VAL A 441 13.04 -0.37 3.44
CA VAL A 441 11.79 -1.15 3.57
C VAL A 441 11.77 -2.18 2.46
N ILE A 442 11.72 -3.45 2.84
CA ILE A 442 11.68 -4.57 1.91
C ILE A 442 10.29 -5.15 1.93
N LEU A 443 9.71 -5.26 0.73
CA LEU A 443 8.39 -5.81 0.49
C LEU A 443 8.50 -7.28 0.08
N SER A 444 8.06 -8.19 0.94
CA SER A 444 7.87 -9.59 0.56
C SER A 444 6.38 -9.92 0.50
N ARG A 445 5.93 -10.47 -0.62
CA ARG A 445 4.62 -11.12 -0.69
C ARG A 445 4.79 -12.54 -0.20
N GLN A 446 4.27 -12.82 0.98
CA GLN A 446 4.33 -14.16 1.54
C GLN A 446 3.11 -14.94 1.12
N LYS A 447 3.37 -16.19 0.73
CA LYS A 447 2.37 -17.17 0.34
C LYS A 447 2.43 -18.29 1.36
N TYR A 448 1.42 -18.46 2.21
CA TYR A 448 1.37 -19.61 3.12
C TYR A 448 0.29 -20.59 2.68
N SER A 449 0.65 -21.87 2.64
CA SER A 449 -0.24 -22.99 2.33
C SER A 449 -0.39 -23.85 3.57
N ASP A 450 -1.45 -23.62 4.35
CA ASP A 450 -1.94 -24.67 5.25
C ASP A 450 -2.76 -25.65 4.39
N SER A 451 -2.26 -26.86 4.21
CA SER A 451 -2.99 -28.04 3.71
C SER A 451 -3.98 -27.82 2.55
N LYS A 452 -3.57 -28.18 1.33
CA LYS A 452 -4.38 -28.54 0.15
C LYS A 452 -5.46 -27.58 -0.39
N VAL A 453 -5.83 -26.45 0.23
CA VAL A 453 -7.04 -25.72 -0.22
C VAL A 453 -6.83 -24.30 -0.75
N ARG A 454 -5.86 -23.48 -0.32
CA ARG A 454 -5.52 -22.21 -1.01
C ARG A 454 -4.27 -21.56 -0.44
N VAL A 455 -3.68 -20.66 -1.22
CA VAL A 455 -2.46 -19.92 -0.87
C VAL A 455 -2.85 -18.55 -0.31
N ARG A 456 -2.64 -18.32 0.99
CA ARG A 456 -2.86 -17.02 1.65
C ARG A 456 -1.85 -16.00 1.15
N GLN A 457 -2.24 -14.73 1.01
CA GLN A 457 -1.29 -13.66 0.66
C GLN A 457 -1.37 -12.50 1.65
N TYR A 458 -0.23 -12.21 2.27
CA TYR A 458 -0.03 -11.02 3.08
C TYR A 458 1.24 -10.31 2.63
N VAL A 459 1.34 -9.04 3.01
CA VAL A 459 2.51 -8.20 2.70
C VAL A 459 3.39 -8.11 3.95
N SER A 460 4.60 -8.63 3.87
CA SER A 460 5.62 -8.52 4.90
C SER A 460 6.53 -7.32 4.61
N LEU A 461 6.62 -6.41 5.57
CA LEU A 461 7.46 -5.21 5.56
C LEU A 461 8.61 -5.39 6.53
N ILE A 462 9.82 -5.57 6.00
CA ILE A 462 11.01 -5.73 6.82
C ILE A 462 11.81 -4.44 6.75
N ALA A 463 12.07 -3.83 7.91
CA ALA A 463 12.79 -2.57 7.98
C ALA A 463 13.43 -2.39 9.36
N ARG A 464 14.28 -1.36 9.53
CA ARG A 464 14.85 -1.03 10.85
C ARG A 464 13.75 -0.62 11.84
N ASP A 465 14.03 -0.74 13.14
CA ASP A 465 13.04 -0.40 14.18
C ASP A 465 12.78 1.10 14.30
N GLU A 466 13.79 1.91 13.97
CA GLU A 466 13.76 3.37 14.05
C GLU A 466 12.77 4.01 13.06
N ILE A 467 12.32 3.28 12.04
CA ILE A 467 11.33 3.78 11.07
C ILE A 467 9.93 3.64 11.66
N LEU A 468 9.13 4.70 11.53
CA LEU A 468 7.72 4.62 11.88
C LEU A 468 6.95 3.74 10.88
N LEU A 469 6.00 2.96 11.40
CA LEU A 469 5.16 2.07 10.58
C LEU A 469 4.45 2.78 9.41
N PRO A 470 3.85 3.99 9.57
CA PRO A 470 3.27 4.71 8.44
C PRO A 470 4.22 4.94 7.27
N ASP A 471 5.49 5.19 7.56
CA ASP A 471 6.51 5.41 6.53
C ASP A 471 6.89 4.09 5.86
N LYS A 472 7.01 3.00 6.66
CA LYS A 472 7.18 1.63 6.13
C LYS A 472 6.07 1.28 5.14
N ILE A 473 4.81 1.50 5.53
CA ILE A 473 3.63 1.20 4.71
C ILE A 473 3.59 2.12 3.48
N GLY A 474 3.93 3.40 3.62
CA GLY A 474 4.01 4.33 2.50
C GLY A 474 4.99 3.87 1.42
N VAL A 475 6.19 3.45 1.81
CA VAL A 475 7.18 2.89 0.87
C VAL A 475 6.65 1.60 0.21
N ALA A 476 6.03 0.71 0.99
CA ALA A 476 5.43 -0.52 0.49
C ALA A 476 4.33 -0.28 -0.55
N ALA A 477 3.43 0.67 -0.30
CA ALA A 477 2.35 1.05 -1.20
C ALA A 477 2.89 1.50 -2.57
N ASN A 478 4.02 2.21 -2.55
CA ASN A 478 4.69 2.71 -3.75
C ASN A 478 5.41 1.60 -4.52
N LEU A 479 6.09 0.69 -3.82
CA LEU A 479 6.73 -0.50 -4.38
C LEU A 479 5.73 -1.38 -5.14
N VAL A 480 4.57 -1.62 -4.53
CA VAL A 480 3.53 -2.47 -5.09
C VAL A 480 3.01 -1.95 -6.42
N ALA A 481 2.70 -0.66 -6.53
CA ALA A 481 2.08 -0.08 -7.72
C ALA A 481 3.04 0.08 -8.92
N GLN A 482 4.32 -0.26 -8.78
CA GLN A 482 5.37 0.07 -9.76
C GLN A 482 5.43 1.58 -10.10
N SER A 483 4.68 2.42 -9.37
CA SER A 483 4.61 3.87 -9.49
C SER A 483 5.83 4.55 -8.85
N SER A 484 6.61 3.79 -8.06
CA SER A 484 7.81 4.27 -7.38
C SER A 484 8.87 4.79 -8.33
N THR A 485 8.89 4.35 -9.58
CA THR A 485 10.00 4.74 -10.45
C THR A 485 9.79 6.10 -11.10
N PHE A 486 8.64 6.42 -11.70
CA PHE A 486 8.55 7.63 -12.56
C PHE A 486 8.09 8.92 -11.87
N ALA A 487 6.97 8.90 -11.13
CA ALA A 487 6.43 10.10 -10.49
C ALA A 487 7.34 10.59 -9.35
N LYS A 488 7.89 9.66 -8.56
CA LYS A 488 8.86 9.96 -7.50
C LYS A 488 10.24 10.34 -8.02
N VAL A 489 10.68 9.89 -9.20
CA VAL A 489 11.96 10.36 -9.77
C VAL A 489 11.95 11.90 -9.96
N VAL A 490 10.79 12.49 -10.22
CA VAL A 490 10.61 13.96 -10.25
C VAL A 490 10.51 14.56 -8.86
N GLU A 491 9.74 13.94 -7.96
CA GLU A 491 9.39 14.51 -6.65
C GLU A 491 10.48 14.28 -5.57
N ASN A 492 11.31 13.24 -5.68
CA ASN A 492 12.11 12.69 -4.57
C ASN A 492 13.63 12.81 -4.74
N HIS A 493 14.15 13.33 -5.86
CA HIS A 493 15.59 13.51 -6.04
C HIS A 493 16.14 14.74 -5.30
N SER A 494 16.15 14.64 -3.96
CA SER A 494 16.78 15.59 -3.04
C SER A 494 18.31 15.53 -3.04
N MET A 495 18.90 14.43 -3.53
CA MET A 495 20.35 14.28 -3.58
C MET A 495 20.99 15.20 -4.61
N ILE A 496 21.97 15.96 -4.14
CA ILE A 496 22.83 16.76 -5.01
C ILE A 496 23.63 15.79 -5.89
N ARG A 497 23.56 16.00 -7.21
CA ARG A 497 24.24 15.17 -8.22
C ARG A 497 25.71 14.91 -7.90
N SER A 498 26.42 15.90 -7.34
CA SER A 498 27.81 15.75 -6.90
C SER A 498 27.99 14.67 -5.84
N ASN A 499 27.03 14.48 -4.93
CA ASN A 499 27.10 13.47 -3.88
C ASN A 499 26.95 12.06 -4.47
N LEU A 500 26.03 11.88 -5.43
CA LEU A 500 25.87 10.62 -6.17
C LEU A 500 27.15 10.27 -6.94
N VAL A 501 27.75 11.24 -7.63
CA VAL A 501 29.03 11.06 -8.33
C VAL A 501 30.15 10.70 -7.35
N ASN A 502 30.23 11.38 -6.20
CA ASN A 502 31.22 11.11 -5.17
C ASN A 502 31.10 9.67 -4.63
N LEU A 503 29.87 9.24 -4.31
CA LEU A 503 29.58 7.89 -3.86
C LEU A 503 29.96 6.85 -4.92
N MET A 504 29.57 7.08 -6.18
CA MET A 504 29.92 6.19 -7.29
C MET A 504 31.43 6.05 -7.50
N ILE A 505 32.23 7.09 -7.23
CA ILE A 505 33.69 7.01 -7.28
C ILE A 505 34.23 6.13 -6.16
N GLY A 506 33.69 6.23 -4.95
CA GLY A 506 34.02 5.33 -3.84
C GLY A 506 33.62 3.87 -4.11
N ILE A 507 32.41 3.65 -4.63
CA ILE A 507 31.93 2.32 -5.08
C ILE A 507 32.88 1.74 -6.14
N SER A 508 33.33 2.57 -7.09
CA SER A 508 34.26 2.14 -8.14
C SER A 508 35.60 1.67 -7.58
N TYR A 509 36.08 2.27 -6.49
CA TYR A 509 37.29 1.78 -5.81
C TYR A 509 37.08 0.43 -5.13
N HIS A 510 35.97 0.25 -4.41
CA HIS A 510 35.66 -1.03 -3.76
C HIS A 510 35.45 -2.15 -4.79
N TRP A 511 34.84 -1.83 -5.93
CA TRP A 511 34.77 -2.73 -7.08
C TRP A 511 36.16 -3.08 -7.62
N TYR A 512 37.02 -2.08 -7.83
CA TYR A 512 38.41 -2.30 -8.29
C TYR A 512 39.21 -3.18 -7.32
N LYS A 513 39.07 -2.95 -6.01
CA LYS A 513 39.70 -3.76 -4.96
C LYS A 513 39.25 -5.22 -5.00
N LEU A 514 38.02 -5.47 -5.42
CA LEU A 514 37.45 -6.80 -5.54
C LEU A 514 37.93 -7.53 -6.81
N SER A 515 38.15 -6.79 -7.90
CA SER A 515 38.64 -7.34 -9.17
C SER A 515 40.15 -7.58 -9.19
N GLU A 516 40.95 -6.86 -8.40
CA GLU A 516 42.40 -6.82 -8.56
C GLU A 516 43.17 -7.13 -7.27
N GLU A 517 44.02 -8.16 -7.32
CA GLU A 517 44.76 -8.68 -6.16
C GLU A 517 45.75 -7.68 -5.54
N THR A 518 46.28 -6.74 -6.34
CA THR A 518 47.25 -5.73 -5.87
C THR A 518 46.71 -4.30 -5.96
N ALA A 519 45.42 -4.13 -5.67
CA ALA A 519 44.76 -2.84 -5.68
C ALA A 519 45.36 -1.87 -4.65
N SER A 520 45.67 -0.66 -5.09
CA SER A 520 46.08 0.45 -4.21
C SER A 520 45.42 1.75 -4.64
N ILE A 521 45.29 2.70 -3.70
CA ILE A 521 44.71 4.03 -4.00
C ILE A 521 45.50 4.72 -5.12
N ALA A 522 46.85 4.64 -5.09
CA ALA A 522 47.70 5.23 -6.12
C ALA A 522 47.49 4.60 -7.52
N LYS A 523 47.31 3.28 -7.60
CA LYS A 523 46.99 2.61 -8.89
C LYS A 523 45.59 2.96 -9.37
N PHE A 524 44.62 3.03 -8.46
CA PHE A 524 43.26 3.42 -8.79
C PHE A 524 43.18 4.87 -9.28
N HIS A 525 43.91 5.78 -8.63
CA HIS A 525 44.02 7.18 -9.05
C HIS A 525 44.51 7.30 -10.50
N LYS A 526 45.57 6.58 -10.88
CA LYS A 526 46.03 6.50 -12.28
C LYS A 526 44.96 5.90 -13.23
N ARG A 527 44.13 4.99 -12.73
CA ARG A 527 43.04 4.39 -13.50
C ARG A 527 41.93 5.40 -13.77
N LEU A 528 41.54 6.24 -12.81
CA LEU A 528 40.55 7.31 -13.01
C LEU A 528 40.92 8.21 -14.22
N SER A 529 42.20 8.58 -14.33
CA SER A 529 42.70 9.39 -15.46
C SER A 529 42.55 8.68 -16.82
N LYS A 530 42.78 7.36 -16.89
CA LYS A 530 42.59 6.57 -18.12
C LYS A 530 41.13 6.57 -18.58
N TYR A 531 40.20 6.63 -17.64
CA TYR A 531 38.76 6.68 -17.88
C TYR A 531 38.23 8.12 -18.00
N ARG A 532 39.12 9.11 -18.16
CA ARG A 532 38.77 10.54 -18.33
C ARG A 532 37.92 11.11 -17.20
N ILE A 533 38.01 10.50 -16.00
CA ILE A 533 37.37 11.03 -14.80
C ILE A 533 38.23 12.19 -14.28
N PRO A 534 37.64 13.33 -13.87
CA PRO A 534 38.38 14.50 -13.40
C PRO A 534 39.39 14.14 -12.30
N GLU A 535 40.56 14.77 -12.36
CA GLU A 535 41.63 14.54 -11.39
C GLU A 535 41.18 14.95 -9.98
N LEU A 536 41.47 14.09 -9.01
CA LEU A 536 41.11 14.30 -7.60
C LEU A 536 42.37 14.27 -6.77
N ASP A 537 42.47 15.13 -5.77
CA ASP A 537 43.52 14.98 -4.77
C ASP A 537 43.29 13.70 -3.94
N GLU A 538 44.38 13.15 -3.40
CA GLU A 538 44.34 11.88 -2.67
C GLU A 538 43.44 11.95 -1.43
N ARG A 539 43.37 13.11 -0.75
CA ARG A 539 42.53 13.30 0.43
C ARG A 539 41.05 13.21 0.06
N THR A 540 40.65 13.85 -1.03
CA THR A 540 39.28 13.78 -1.56
C THR A 540 38.92 12.36 -1.99
N LEU A 541 39.83 11.65 -2.65
CA LEU A 541 39.61 10.25 -3.04
C LEU A 541 39.42 9.34 -1.81
N ARG A 542 40.27 9.49 -0.79
CA ARG A 542 40.15 8.75 0.48
C ARG A 542 38.81 9.00 1.17
N ARG A 543 38.35 10.26 1.21
CA ARG A 543 37.04 10.60 1.78
C ARG A 543 35.91 9.87 1.06
N ARG A 544 35.88 9.93 -0.28
CA ARG A 544 34.85 9.27 -1.09
C ARG A 544 34.84 7.74 -0.92
N ILE A 545 36.02 7.15 -0.76
CA ILE A 545 36.16 5.71 -0.44
C ILE A 545 35.55 5.40 0.92
N GLY A 546 35.83 6.23 1.93
CA GLY A 546 35.26 6.12 3.27
C GLY A 546 33.74 6.25 3.27
N ASP A 547 33.18 7.23 2.55
CA ASP A 547 31.74 7.40 2.41
C ASP A 547 31.09 6.13 1.84
N ALA A 548 31.66 5.56 0.77
CA ALA A 548 31.14 4.32 0.18
C ALA A 548 31.30 3.09 1.09
N GLU A 549 32.36 3.03 1.89
CA GLU A 549 32.56 1.97 2.88
C GLU A 549 31.51 2.05 4.00
N GLU A 550 31.22 3.24 4.48
CA GLU A 550 30.15 3.49 5.43
C GLU A 550 28.82 3.02 4.86
N TRP A 551 28.46 3.44 3.64
CA TRP A 551 27.25 2.97 2.95
C TRP A 551 27.18 1.45 2.80
N LEU A 552 28.29 0.81 2.40
CA LEU A 552 28.35 -0.64 2.25
C LEU A 552 28.15 -1.37 3.59
N ALA A 553 28.67 -0.84 4.70
CA ALA A 553 28.51 -1.42 6.02
C ALA A 553 27.03 -1.48 6.43
N GLN A 554 26.29 -0.40 6.19
CA GLN A 554 24.85 -0.28 6.49
C GLN A 554 23.94 -0.92 5.42
N TRP A 555 24.50 -1.27 4.25
CA TRP A 555 23.72 -1.88 3.16
C TRP A 555 23.12 -3.23 3.56
N PRO A 556 21.82 -3.50 3.26
CA PRO A 556 21.18 -4.76 3.65
C PRO A 556 21.80 -5.97 2.95
N ASN A 557 21.83 -7.12 3.63
CA ASN A 557 22.19 -8.40 3.03
C ASN A 557 21.00 -8.93 2.22
N VAL A 558 21.06 -8.78 0.90
CA VAL A 558 19.93 -9.08 0.01
C VAL A 558 19.66 -10.58 -0.19
N GLU A 559 20.65 -11.45 0.05
CA GLU A 559 20.51 -12.92 -0.11
C GLU A 559 19.56 -13.55 0.91
N LEU A 560 19.48 -13.01 2.13
CA LEU A 560 18.59 -13.50 3.19
C LEU A 560 17.11 -13.49 2.73
N PHE A 561 16.76 -12.59 1.84
CA PHE A 561 15.40 -12.46 1.30
C PHE A 561 15.08 -13.52 0.24
N ARG A 562 16.09 -14.06 -0.45
CA ARG A 562 15.93 -15.17 -1.41
C ARG A 562 15.84 -16.54 -0.70
N LYS A 563 16.56 -16.75 0.39
CA LYS A 563 16.47 -18.00 1.18
C LYS A 563 15.07 -18.20 1.75
N ARG A 564 14.49 -17.16 2.35
CA ARG A 564 13.08 -17.19 2.80
C ARG A 564 12.06 -17.46 1.69
N LEU A 565 12.34 -17.10 0.44
CA LEU A 565 11.48 -17.47 -0.69
C LEU A 565 11.64 -18.94 -1.11
N ARG A 566 12.85 -19.51 -1.00
CA ARG A 566 13.12 -20.93 -1.32
C ARG A 566 12.58 -21.87 -0.24
N ASP A 567 12.75 -21.51 1.02
CA ASP A 567 12.27 -22.31 2.17
C ASP A 567 10.73 -22.39 2.26
N VAL A 568 10.02 -21.58 1.47
CA VAL A 568 8.54 -21.58 1.34
C VAL A 568 8.07 -22.46 0.18
N HIS A 569 8.98 -22.93 -0.70
CA HIS A 569 8.68 -23.79 -1.86
C HIS A 569 9.22 -25.21 -1.72
N SER A 570 9.95 -25.50 -0.64
CA SER A 570 10.34 -26.84 -0.17
C SER A 570 9.44 -27.27 0.96
#